data_AF-A0A832MPC0-F1
#
_entry.id   AF-A0A832MPC0-F1
#
_cell.length_a   1.000
_cell.length_b   1.000
_cell.length_c   1.000
_cell.angle_alpha   90.00
_cell.angle_beta   90.00
_cell.angle_gamma   90.00
#
_symmetry.space_group_name_H-M   'P 1'
#
loop_
_entity.id
_entity.type
_entity.pdbx_description
1 polymer ?
#
loop_
_entity_poly.entity_id
_entity_poly.type
_entity_poly.pdbx_seq_one_letter_code
_entity_poly.pdbx_strand_id
1 'polypeptide(L)'
;MLLDRRILSLIILSVAMLCIAAPFFHDVRPGYGVTQITWLSDYHPPLKGTWGDTRIYVLEGEETGANVLLLSGTHPNEIAGIFAALIFIEKATVKKGKLFVVPWANNSAATWGSVSYEKPEESMTEPFFINFKTASGPRSVVVGSRRTNPLHQPTDPATYTHVLGFELPGYEARNLNRVHPGKPDGTLTEQISFALFELVRKEKIDMVVDLHEAGTSSRLANMLICNPKNLEMGAMVVLDLEFEGLQMKLEHSSEEFRGLSHREFGDHTDALAFLVETPNPSQNKDAKSPYTIDHPDFPLWKRVYTHYRTFLKLCEYLQDFKGSGISFENLPEREDFEKNFFMIYN
;
A
#
# COMPACT_ATOMS: atom_id res chain seq x y z
N MET A 1 -33.50 35.75 33.73
CA MET A 1 -33.55 34.35 33.27
C MET A 1 -32.10 33.86 33.20
N LEU A 2 -31.57 33.42 34.33
CA LEU A 2 -30.20 32.91 34.43
C LEU A 2 -30.17 31.52 33.78
N LEU A 3 -29.62 31.43 32.57
CA LEU A 3 -29.29 30.17 31.96
C LEU A 3 -28.26 29.49 32.88
N ASP A 4 -28.66 28.38 33.50
CA ASP A 4 -27.88 27.67 34.51
C ASP A 4 -26.50 27.32 33.93
N ARG A 5 -25.44 27.88 34.53
CA ARG A 5 -24.04 27.66 34.10
C ARG A 5 -23.69 26.16 34.03
N ARG A 6 -24.42 25.30 34.75
CA ARG A 6 -24.27 23.84 34.70
C ARG A 6 -24.73 23.23 33.36
N ILE A 7 -25.77 23.79 32.74
CA ILE A 7 -26.28 23.32 31.44
C ILE A 7 -25.34 23.74 30.31
N LEU A 8 -24.77 24.95 30.38
CA LEU A 8 -23.77 25.40 29.40
C LEU A 8 -22.47 24.59 29.50
N SER A 9 -22.03 24.23 30.71
CA SER A 9 -20.88 23.33 30.92
C SER A 9 -21.15 21.90 30.42
N LEU A 10 -22.37 21.36 30.60
CA LEU A 10 -22.73 20.04 30.05
C LEU A 10 -22.79 20.02 28.52
N ILE A 11 -23.28 21.10 27.90
CA ILE A 11 -23.32 21.22 26.43
C ILE A 11 -21.91 21.35 25.86
N ILE A 12 -21.04 22.17 26.47
CA ILE A 12 -19.64 22.31 26.03
C ILE A 12 -18.85 21.00 26.26
N LEU A 13 -19.13 20.25 27.33
CA LEU A 13 -18.52 18.93 27.58
C LEU A 13 -19.03 17.85 26.62
N SER A 14 -20.29 17.91 26.18
CA SER A 14 -20.85 16.98 25.19
C SER A 14 -20.38 17.24 23.75
N VAL A 15 -20.04 18.49 23.41
CA VAL A 15 -19.47 18.85 22.10
C VAL A 15 -17.98 18.54 22.01
N ALA A 16 -17.28 18.42 23.16
CA ALA A 16 -15.86 18.08 23.22
C ALA A 16 -15.54 16.57 23.13
N MET A 17 -16.55 15.69 23.02
CA MET A 17 -16.35 14.22 23.00
C MET A 17 -16.73 13.52 21.68
N LEU A 18 -16.91 14.28 20.59
CA LEU A 18 -16.98 13.72 19.24
C LEU A 18 -15.91 14.38 18.36
N CYS A 19 -14.64 14.28 18.78
CA CYS A 19 -13.58 14.13 17.78
C CYS A 19 -13.77 12.75 17.15
N ILE A 20 -14.76 12.63 16.26
CA ILE A 20 -14.84 11.49 15.34
C ILE A 20 -13.52 11.55 14.58
N ALA A 21 -12.63 10.58 14.82
CA ALA A 21 -11.47 10.39 13.97
C ALA A 21 -12.01 10.27 12.53
N ALA A 22 -11.68 11.21 11.65
CA ALA A 22 -11.99 11.04 10.24
C ALA A 22 -10.79 10.32 9.60
N PRO A 23 -11.01 9.34 8.71
CA PRO A 23 -9.89 8.78 7.96
C PRO A 23 -9.13 9.89 7.24
N PHE A 24 -7.82 9.74 7.11
CA PHE A 24 -7.03 10.71 6.36
C PHE A 24 -7.39 10.62 4.88
N PHE A 25 -7.73 11.76 4.28
CA PHE A 25 -8.19 11.84 2.90
C PHE A 25 -7.06 12.26 1.98
N HIS A 26 -6.91 11.51 0.88
CA HIS A 26 -5.87 11.74 -0.12
C HIS A 26 -6.44 12.41 -1.38
N ASP A 27 -5.63 13.22 -2.06
CA ASP A 27 -5.93 13.74 -3.39
C ASP A 27 -5.75 12.62 -4.42
N VAL A 28 -6.83 11.89 -4.68
CA VAL A 28 -6.96 10.87 -5.72
C VAL A 28 -8.01 11.36 -6.71
N ARG A 29 -7.70 11.28 -8.01
CA ARG A 29 -8.55 11.83 -9.08
C ARG A 29 -8.96 10.72 -10.05
N PRO A 30 -9.92 9.85 -9.67
CA PRO A 30 -10.30 8.65 -10.42
C PRO A 30 -10.53 8.92 -11.91
N GLY A 31 -9.97 8.05 -12.75
CA GLY A 31 -10.25 8.04 -14.17
C GLY A 31 -11.60 7.38 -14.48
N TYR A 32 -12.01 7.43 -15.74
CA TYR A 32 -13.27 6.82 -16.19
C TYR A 32 -13.34 5.30 -16.02
N GLY A 33 -12.20 4.61 -15.86
CA GLY A 33 -12.15 3.17 -15.62
C GLY A 33 -12.54 2.74 -14.21
N VAL A 34 -12.65 3.67 -13.26
CA VAL A 34 -13.12 3.37 -11.90
C VAL A 34 -14.64 3.23 -11.90
N THR A 35 -15.11 2.00 -11.69
CA THR A 35 -16.54 1.66 -11.67
C THR A 35 -17.15 1.81 -10.29
N GLN A 36 -16.35 1.66 -9.22
CA GLN A 36 -16.80 1.82 -7.85
C GLN A 36 -15.68 2.33 -6.93
N ILE A 37 -16.07 3.06 -5.88
CA ILE A 37 -15.19 3.40 -4.75
C ILE A 37 -15.86 2.84 -3.49
N THR A 38 -15.19 1.91 -2.82
CA THR A 38 -15.63 1.30 -1.57
C THR A 38 -14.67 1.65 -0.43
N TRP A 39 -14.95 1.17 0.77
CA TRP A 39 -14.12 1.38 1.96
C TRP A 39 -13.62 0.05 2.51
N LEU A 40 -12.43 0.07 3.12
CA LEU A 40 -11.92 -1.11 3.82
C LEU A 40 -12.86 -1.53 4.97
N SER A 41 -13.55 -0.57 5.58
CA SER A 41 -14.59 -0.83 6.57
C SER A 41 -15.82 -1.59 6.04
N ASP A 42 -16.02 -1.69 4.73
CA ASP A 42 -17.05 -2.60 4.16
C ASP A 42 -16.69 -4.08 4.40
N TYR A 43 -15.41 -4.37 4.62
CA TYR A 43 -14.89 -5.71 4.90
C TYR A 43 -14.73 -5.97 6.40
N HIS A 44 -14.53 -4.92 7.21
CA HIS A 44 -14.47 -4.95 8.68
C HIS A 44 -15.08 -3.67 9.29
N PRO A 45 -16.37 -3.69 9.69
CA PRO A 45 -17.10 -2.49 10.15
C PRO A 45 -16.45 -1.66 11.27
N PRO A 46 -15.70 -2.24 12.24
CA PRO A 46 -15.00 -1.48 13.27
C PRO A 46 -13.99 -0.45 12.75
N LEU A 47 -13.50 -0.58 11.51
CA LEU A 47 -12.62 0.44 10.91
C LEU A 47 -13.36 1.71 10.52
N LYS A 48 -14.69 1.68 10.40
CA LYS A 48 -15.47 2.82 9.87
C LYS A 48 -15.27 4.07 10.72
N GLY A 49 -14.80 5.14 10.08
CA GLY A 49 -14.52 6.39 10.81
C GLY A 49 -13.35 6.26 11.78
N THR A 50 -12.38 5.41 11.47
CA THR A 50 -11.08 5.38 12.15
C THR A 50 -9.99 5.85 11.19
N TRP A 51 -8.81 6.12 11.71
CA TRP A 51 -7.62 6.41 10.90
C TRP A 51 -7.12 5.22 10.08
N GLY A 52 -7.60 4.00 10.38
CA GLY A 52 -7.27 2.80 9.61
C GLY A 52 -8.20 2.56 8.42
N ASP A 53 -9.31 3.28 8.31
CA ASP A 53 -10.19 3.16 7.14
C ASP A 53 -9.52 3.79 5.92
N THR A 54 -9.66 3.14 4.77
CA THR A 54 -9.07 3.58 3.51
C THR A 54 -10.00 3.26 2.35
N ARG A 55 -9.92 4.06 1.29
CA ARG A 55 -10.73 3.83 0.09
C ARG A 55 -10.12 2.72 -0.76
N ILE A 56 -10.99 1.93 -1.35
CA ILE A 56 -10.65 0.90 -2.33
C ILE A 56 -11.26 1.35 -3.66
N TYR A 57 -10.42 1.44 -4.69
CA TYR A 57 -10.85 1.83 -6.03
C TYR A 57 -10.99 0.58 -6.87
N VAL A 58 -12.18 0.38 -7.43
CA VAL A 58 -12.55 -0.82 -8.16
C VAL A 58 -12.70 -0.45 -9.63
N LEU A 59 -12.01 -1.19 -10.48
CA LEU A 59 -12.10 -1.10 -11.93
C LEU A 59 -12.55 -2.47 -12.44
N GLU A 60 -13.68 -2.53 -13.14
CA GLU A 60 -14.27 -3.77 -13.60
C GLU A 60 -14.51 -3.71 -15.10
N GLY A 61 -14.03 -4.74 -15.81
CA GLY A 61 -14.24 -4.88 -17.24
C GLY A 61 -15.57 -5.57 -17.58
N GLU A 62 -16.00 -5.42 -18.83
CA GLU A 62 -17.23 -6.07 -19.31
C GLU A 62 -17.06 -7.59 -19.45
N GLU A 63 -15.83 -8.06 -19.71
CA GLU A 63 -15.52 -9.49 -19.83
C GLU A 63 -15.17 -10.10 -18.48
N THR A 64 -15.72 -11.28 -18.19
CA THR A 64 -15.35 -12.04 -16.99
C THR A 64 -13.89 -12.47 -17.03
N GLY A 65 -13.17 -12.27 -15.93
CA GLY A 65 -11.76 -12.60 -15.79
C GLY A 65 -11.35 -12.74 -14.33
N ALA A 66 -10.06 -12.64 -14.08
CA ALA A 66 -9.49 -12.73 -12.73
C ALA A 66 -9.75 -11.47 -11.90
N ASN A 67 -9.81 -11.65 -10.59
CA ASN A 67 -9.87 -10.57 -9.62
C ASN A 67 -8.47 -10.32 -9.05
N VAL A 68 -7.93 -9.11 -9.19
CA VAL A 68 -6.56 -8.76 -8.77
C VAL A 68 -6.60 -7.64 -7.76
N LEU A 69 -5.81 -7.76 -6.69
CA LEU A 69 -5.58 -6.71 -5.70
C LEU A 69 -4.18 -6.11 -5.88
N LEU A 70 -4.15 -4.82 -6.19
CA LEU A 70 -2.95 -3.99 -6.12
C LEU A 70 -2.93 -3.23 -4.80
N LEU A 71 -1.97 -3.58 -3.95
CA LEU A 71 -1.76 -2.99 -2.64
C LEU A 71 -0.53 -2.07 -2.67
N SER A 72 -0.65 -0.88 -2.11
CA SER A 72 0.48 0.01 -1.85
C SER A 72 0.27 0.80 -0.57
N GLY A 73 1.28 1.57 -0.15
CA GLY A 73 1.17 2.40 1.05
C GLY A 73 0.97 1.56 2.32
N THR A 74 1.41 0.30 2.30
CA THR A 74 1.67 -0.49 3.50
C THR A 74 2.62 0.27 4.42
N HIS A 75 3.61 0.92 3.81
CA HIS A 75 4.42 1.97 4.42
C HIS A 75 4.31 3.27 3.58
N PRO A 76 3.58 4.30 4.03
CA PRO A 76 3.43 5.56 3.29
C PRO A 76 4.70 6.39 3.03
N ASN A 77 5.87 5.98 3.53
CA ASN A 77 7.17 6.52 3.14
C ASN A 77 7.80 5.81 1.93
N GLU A 78 7.16 4.76 1.40
CA GLU A 78 7.52 4.00 0.21
C GLU A 78 6.69 4.51 -0.98
N ILE A 79 7.01 5.73 -1.40
CA ILE A 79 6.19 6.55 -2.29
C ILE A 79 6.05 5.98 -3.71
N ALA A 80 7.01 5.20 -4.20
CA ALA A 80 6.94 4.72 -5.59
C ALA A 80 5.74 3.79 -5.82
N GLY A 81 5.42 2.94 -4.84
CA GLY A 81 4.24 2.08 -4.89
C GLY A 81 2.93 2.89 -4.94
N ILE A 82 2.83 3.96 -4.14
CA ILE A 82 1.66 4.85 -4.12
C ILE A 82 1.48 5.53 -5.48
N PHE A 83 2.54 6.10 -6.05
CA PHE A 83 2.47 6.73 -7.37
C PHE A 83 2.07 5.71 -8.45
N ALA A 84 2.58 4.47 -8.40
CA ALA A 84 2.17 3.42 -9.33
C ALA A 84 0.68 3.07 -9.19
N ALA A 85 0.18 2.91 -7.96
CA ALA A 85 -1.25 2.67 -7.70
C ALA A 85 -2.14 3.79 -8.24
N LEU A 86 -1.73 5.05 -8.10
CA LEU A 86 -2.44 6.21 -8.65
C LEU A 86 -2.52 6.16 -10.17
N ILE A 87 -1.50 5.68 -10.89
CA ILE A 87 -1.58 5.52 -12.35
C ILE A 87 -2.71 4.56 -12.72
N PHE A 88 -2.83 3.42 -12.05
CA PHE A 88 -3.92 2.48 -12.33
C PHE A 88 -5.30 3.08 -12.03
N ILE A 89 -5.45 3.78 -10.91
CA ILE A 89 -6.72 4.44 -10.54
C ILE A 89 -7.12 5.53 -11.55
N GLU A 90 -6.14 6.25 -12.09
CA GLU A 90 -6.40 7.45 -12.88
C GLU A 90 -6.46 7.20 -14.39
N LYS A 91 -5.82 6.13 -14.86
CA LYS A 91 -5.64 5.86 -16.29
C LYS A 91 -6.18 4.51 -16.74
N ALA A 92 -6.05 3.47 -15.93
CA ALA A 92 -6.40 2.13 -16.38
C ALA A 92 -7.90 2.05 -16.74
N THR A 93 -8.19 1.33 -17.82
CA THR A 93 -9.54 0.83 -18.10
C THR A 93 -9.44 -0.68 -18.17
N VAL A 94 -10.08 -1.40 -17.25
CA VAL A 94 -10.08 -2.87 -17.27
C VAL A 94 -11.05 -3.35 -18.35
N LYS A 95 -10.64 -4.29 -19.19
CA LYS A 95 -11.48 -4.89 -20.24
C LYS A 95 -12.01 -6.27 -19.83
N LYS A 96 -11.12 -7.06 -19.24
CA LYS A 96 -11.43 -8.39 -18.70
C LYS A 96 -11.01 -8.46 -17.24
N GLY A 97 -11.87 -9.00 -16.38
CA GLY A 97 -11.61 -9.17 -14.95
C GLY A 97 -11.87 -7.92 -14.12
N LYS A 98 -11.31 -7.88 -12.91
CA LYS A 98 -11.53 -6.82 -11.93
C LYS A 98 -10.25 -6.47 -11.19
N LEU A 99 -9.93 -5.18 -11.14
CA LEU A 99 -8.82 -4.65 -10.36
C LEU A 99 -9.33 -3.91 -9.14
N PHE A 100 -8.85 -4.30 -7.97
CA PHE A 100 -9.01 -3.59 -6.71
C PHE A 100 -7.70 -2.88 -6.39
N VAL A 101 -7.74 -1.57 -6.17
CA VAL A 101 -6.54 -0.78 -5.82
C VAL A 101 -6.72 -0.16 -4.44
N VAL A 102 -5.79 -0.46 -3.53
CA VAL A 102 -5.69 0.18 -2.21
C VAL A 102 -4.40 0.99 -2.15
N PRO A 103 -4.46 2.32 -2.42
CA PRO A 103 -3.26 3.14 -2.56
C PRO A 103 -2.55 3.44 -1.22
N TRP A 104 -3.31 3.55 -0.13
CA TRP A 104 -2.77 3.69 1.24
C TRP A 104 -3.36 2.60 2.14
N ALA A 105 -2.74 1.42 2.11
CA ALA A 105 -3.14 0.29 2.95
C ALA A 105 -3.08 0.63 4.44
N ASN A 106 -2.02 1.31 4.87
CA ASN A 106 -1.91 1.85 6.23
C ASN A 106 -2.20 3.35 6.23
N ASN A 107 -3.50 3.71 6.13
CA ASN A 107 -3.90 5.11 6.07
C ASN A 107 -3.49 5.90 7.33
N SER A 108 -3.45 5.24 8.49
CA SER A 108 -2.99 5.85 9.73
C SER A 108 -1.51 6.22 9.68
N ALA A 109 -0.68 5.47 8.97
CA ALA A 109 0.74 5.79 8.85
C ALA A 109 0.99 7.03 7.98
N ALA A 110 0.00 7.46 7.18
CA ALA A 110 0.10 8.65 6.34
C ALA A 110 -0.04 9.97 7.13
N THR A 111 -0.49 9.91 8.39
CA THR A 111 -0.81 11.12 9.18
C THR A 111 0.39 11.67 9.96
N TRP A 112 1.59 11.10 9.79
CA TRP A 112 2.78 11.51 10.53
C TRP A 112 4.05 11.11 9.78
N GLY A 113 5.16 11.77 10.10
CA GLY A 113 6.48 11.46 9.57
C GLY A 113 7.41 10.87 10.62
N SER A 114 8.45 10.19 10.14
CA SER A 114 9.59 9.74 10.93
C SER A 114 10.88 9.93 10.15
N VAL A 115 11.97 10.27 10.85
CA VAL A 115 13.30 10.46 10.26
C VAL A 115 14.17 9.19 10.39
N SER A 116 13.71 8.17 11.13
CA SER A 116 14.48 6.93 11.38
C SER A 116 13.72 5.69 10.92
N TYR A 117 14.39 4.91 10.05
CA TYR A 117 13.87 3.66 9.48
C TYR A 117 14.20 2.42 10.32
N GLU A 118 15.28 2.47 11.13
CA GLU A 118 15.84 1.29 11.82
C GLU A 118 15.49 1.22 13.31
N LYS A 119 15.08 2.33 13.93
CA LYS A 119 14.79 2.40 15.38
C LYS A 119 13.32 2.77 15.63
N PRO A 120 12.79 2.50 16.84
CA PRO A 120 11.53 3.12 17.26
C PRO A 120 11.61 4.63 17.01
N GLU A 121 10.52 5.21 16.52
CA GLU A 121 10.48 6.62 16.18
C GLU A 121 10.62 7.46 17.46
N GLU A 122 11.84 7.91 17.77
CA GLU A 122 12.15 8.69 18.98
C GLU A 122 11.46 10.08 18.95
N SER A 123 11.10 10.55 17.75
CA SER A 123 10.34 11.78 17.54
C SER A 123 9.31 11.61 16.43
N MET A 124 8.08 12.05 16.71
CA MET A 124 7.04 12.20 15.71
C MET A 124 7.21 13.55 15.02
N THR A 125 7.04 13.59 13.69
CA THR A 125 6.95 14.84 12.93
C THR A 125 5.62 14.90 12.20
N GLU A 126 5.24 16.10 11.73
CA GLU A 126 4.21 16.23 10.71
C GLU A 126 4.62 15.42 9.46
N PRO A 127 3.65 14.89 8.69
CA PRO A 127 3.94 14.21 7.44
C PRO A 127 4.49 15.21 6.42
N PHE A 128 5.25 14.69 5.45
CA PHE A 128 5.77 15.50 4.35
C PHE A 128 4.85 15.40 3.13
N PHE A 129 5.00 16.33 2.18
CA PHE A 129 4.17 16.36 0.97
C PHE A 129 5.02 16.61 -0.27
N ILE A 130 4.86 15.76 -1.28
CA ILE A 130 5.40 15.97 -2.62
C ILE A 130 4.38 16.83 -3.38
N ASN A 131 4.76 18.07 -3.64
CA ASN A 131 3.95 19.03 -4.38
C ASN A 131 4.40 19.05 -5.84
N PHE A 132 3.47 18.86 -6.77
CA PHE A 132 3.75 18.87 -8.21
C PHE A 132 2.57 19.41 -9.01
N LYS A 133 2.79 19.66 -10.31
CA LYS A 133 1.74 20.08 -11.25
C LYS A 133 1.39 18.93 -12.16
N THR A 134 0.10 18.78 -12.40
CA THR A 134 -0.51 17.79 -13.31
C THR A 134 -1.31 18.52 -14.40
N ALA A 135 -1.89 17.76 -15.34
CA ALA A 135 -2.76 18.33 -16.37
C ALA A 135 -4.02 19.02 -15.81
N SER A 136 -4.58 18.54 -14.70
CA SER A 136 -5.74 19.15 -14.02
C SER A 136 -5.38 20.09 -12.87
N GLY A 137 -4.09 20.34 -12.63
CA GLY A 137 -3.61 21.41 -11.76
C GLY A 137 -2.63 20.98 -10.67
N PRO A 138 -2.38 21.85 -9.67
CA PRO A 138 -1.51 21.52 -8.54
C PRO A 138 -2.02 20.30 -7.77
N ARG A 139 -1.09 19.48 -7.28
CA ARG A 139 -1.39 18.26 -6.53
C ARG A 139 -0.36 18.04 -5.44
N SER A 140 -0.79 17.39 -4.36
CA SER A 140 0.06 16.93 -3.27
C SER A 140 -0.13 15.44 -3.02
N VAL A 141 0.98 14.71 -2.87
CA VAL A 141 0.98 13.33 -2.37
C VAL A 141 1.72 13.31 -1.04
N VAL A 142 1.09 12.73 -0.03
CA VAL A 142 1.66 12.64 1.33
C VAL A 142 2.78 11.61 1.38
N VAL A 143 3.81 11.91 2.16
CA VAL A 143 4.88 11.01 2.55
C VAL A 143 4.79 10.83 4.06
N GLY A 144 4.30 9.66 4.46
CA GLY A 144 4.04 9.35 5.86
C GLY A 144 5.20 8.62 6.53
N SER A 145 4.85 7.71 7.44
CA SER A 145 5.79 6.90 8.21
C SER A 145 5.75 5.43 7.76
N ARG A 146 6.69 4.64 8.27
CA ARG A 146 6.70 3.18 8.09
C ARG A 146 5.59 2.50 8.88
N ARG A 147 5.18 3.08 10.00
CA ARG A 147 4.32 2.44 10.99
C ARG A 147 3.06 3.24 11.23
N THR A 148 2.00 2.56 11.65
CA THR A 148 0.77 3.17 12.15
C THR A 148 1.12 4.24 13.18
N ASN A 149 0.39 5.36 13.12
CA ASN A 149 0.59 6.47 14.05
C ASN A 149 0.37 5.97 15.49
N PRO A 150 1.36 6.14 16.39
CA PRO A 150 1.26 5.67 17.76
C PRO A 150 0.10 6.33 18.54
N LEU A 151 -0.44 7.47 18.09
CA LEU A 151 -1.60 8.11 18.69
C LEU A 151 -2.94 7.46 18.31
N HIS A 152 -2.96 6.58 17.29
CA HIS A 152 -4.20 6.00 16.75
C HIS A 152 -4.45 4.56 17.23
N GLN A 153 -3.55 4.00 18.04
CA GLN A 153 -3.71 2.69 18.65
C GLN A 153 -3.11 2.66 20.06
N PRO A 154 -3.35 1.60 20.86
CA PRO A 154 -2.76 1.50 22.19
C PRO A 154 -1.23 1.58 22.17
N THR A 155 -0.64 1.99 23.29
CA THR A 155 0.81 2.05 23.46
C THR A 155 1.46 0.71 23.13
N ASP A 156 2.58 0.77 22.42
CA ASP A 156 3.36 -0.41 22.04
C ASP A 156 3.68 -1.24 23.30
N PRO A 157 3.42 -2.56 23.29
CA PRO A 157 3.84 -3.43 24.39
C PRO A 157 5.37 -3.52 24.43
N ALA A 158 5.95 -4.13 25.48
CA ALA A 158 7.39 -4.43 25.46
C ALA A 158 7.74 -5.44 24.35
N THR A 159 6.90 -6.46 24.22
CA THR A 159 6.98 -7.52 23.21
C THR A 159 5.63 -7.64 22.52
N TYR A 160 5.63 -7.72 21.20
CA TYR A 160 4.42 -8.01 20.43
C TYR A 160 4.33 -9.51 20.15
N THR A 161 3.28 -10.16 20.64
CA THR A 161 2.97 -11.56 20.33
C THR A 161 2.04 -11.62 19.11
N HIS A 162 2.58 -12.10 18.00
CA HIS A 162 1.86 -12.24 16.74
C HIS A 162 0.70 -13.25 16.85
N VAL A 163 -0.33 -13.13 15.99
CA VAL A 163 -1.48 -14.08 15.95
C VAL A 163 -1.05 -15.55 15.73
N LEU A 164 0.15 -15.75 15.17
CA LEU A 164 0.74 -17.07 14.92
C LEU A 164 1.66 -17.55 16.06
N GLY A 165 1.72 -16.83 17.18
CA GLY A 165 2.39 -17.26 18.41
C GLY A 165 3.89 -16.93 18.54
N PHE A 166 4.51 -16.32 17.53
CA PHE A 166 5.89 -15.82 17.64
C PHE A 166 5.95 -14.39 18.19
N GLU A 167 7.12 -14.00 18.66
CA GLU A 167 7.35 -12.70 19.29
C GLU A 167 8.21 -11.77 18.42
N LEU A 168 7.88 -10.49 18.44
CA LEU A 168 8.64 -9.40 17.83
C LEU A 168 8.85 -8.26 18.84
N PRO A 169 9.81 -7.36 18.59
CA PRO A 169 9.87 -6.09 19.32
C PRO A 169 8.51 -5.38 19.28
N GLY A 170 8.07 -4.81 20.41
CA GLY A 170 6.71 -4.29 20.55
C GLY A 170 6.26 -3.26 19.53
N TYR A 171 7.18 -2.41 19.05
CA TYR A 171 6.88 -1.42 18.01
C TYR A 171 6.48 -2.04 16.66
N GLU A 172 6.78 -3.32 16.41
CA GLU A 172 6.33 -4.03 15.20
C GLU A 172 4.82 -4.31 15.22
N ALA A 173 4.13 -4.18 16.36
CA ALA A 173 2.67 -4.19 16.42
C ALA A 173 2.01 -3.05 15.60
N ARG A 174 2.79 -2.04 15.19
CA ARG A 174 2.36 -0.91 14.35
C ARG A 174 2.75 -1.08 12.89
N ASN A 175 3.57 -2.07 12.56
CA ASN A 175 4.07 -2.31 11.23
C ASN A 175 3.10 -3.24 10.51
N LEU A 176 2.37 -2.71 9.53
CA LEU A 176 1.35 -3.49 8.82
C LEU A 176 1.94 -4.76 8.19
N ASN A 177 3.15 -4.65 7.62
CA ASN A 177 3.89 -5.77 7.04
C ASN A 177 4.60 -6.65 8.10
N ARG A 178 4.11 -6.68 9.34
CA ARG A 178 4.54 -7.60 10.42
C ARG A 178 3.38 -8.22 11.19
N VAL A 179 2.15 -7.81 10.89
CA VAL A 179 0.97 -8.24 11.65
C VAL A 179 0.03 -9.13 10.83
N HIS A 180 0.33 -9.39 9.55
CA HIS A 180 -0.51 -10.24 8.72
C HIS A 180 -0.61 -11.68 9.27
N PRO A 181 -1.78 -12.34 9.27
CA PRO A 181 -3.06 -11.93 8.68
C PRO A 181 -3.91 -10.98 9.54
N GLY A 182 -3.45 -10.58 10.73
CA GLY A 182 -4.15 -9.66 11.61
C GLY A 182 -5.16 -10.33 12.53
N LYS A 183 -5.85 -9.51 13.33
CA LYS A 183 -6.88 -9.93 14.28
C LYS A 183 -8.08 -8.97 14.22
N PRO A 184 -9.33 -9.48 14.19
CA PRO A 184 -10.52 -8.63 14.09
C PRO A 184 -10.74 -7.73 15.32
N ASP A 185 -10.25 -8.16 16.49
CA ASP A 185 -10.33 -7.48 17.78
C ASP A 185 -8.96 -7.01 18.32
N GLY A 186 -7.95 -6.97 17.43
CA GLY A 186 -6.58 -6.55 17.77
C GLY A 186 -6.37 -5.03 17.78
N THR A 187 -5.11 -4.62 17.71
CA THR A 187 -4.74 -3.20 17.49
C THR A 187 -5.31 -2.67 16.18
N LEU A 188 -5.31 -1.34 15.98
CA LEU A 188 -5.73 -0.74 14.71
C LEU A 188 -5.00 -1.38 13.52
N THR A 189 -3.68 -1.59 13.64
CA THR A 189 -2.87 -2.21 12.58
C THR A 189 -3.28 -3.67 12.32
N GLU A 190 -3.52 -4.47 13.36
CA GLU A 190 -4.02 -5.84 13.22
C GLU A 190 -5.41 -5.88 12.57
N GLN A 191 -6.28 -4.92 12.88
CA GLN A 191 -7.61 -4.81 12.27
C GLN A 191 -7.57 -4.39 10.80
N ILE A 192 -6.67 -3.47 10.43
CA ILE A 192 -6.40 -3.13 9.01
C ILE A 192 -5.99 -4.39 8.25
N SER A 193 -5.03 -5.14 8.78
CA SER A 193 -4.61 -6.40 8.16
C SER A 193 -5.76 -7.38 8.04
N PHE A 194 -6.53 -7.61 9.11
CA PHE A 194 -7.67 -8.51 9.09
C PHE A 194 -8.67 -8.14 7.98
N ALA A 195 -8.98 -6.84 7.85
CA ALA A 195 -9.88 -6.35 6.82
C ALA A 195 -9.36 -6.57 5.39
N LEU A 196 -8.04 -6.44 5.15
CA LEU A 196 -7.43 -6.74 3.86
C LEU A 196 -7.54 -8.23 3.50
N PHE A 197 -7.43 -9.13 4.49
CA PHE A 197 -7.66 -10.55 4.27
C PHE A 197 -9.13 -10.88 4.01
N GLU A 198 -10.06 -10.19 4.69
CA GLU A 198 -11.49 -10.30 4.40
C GLU A 198 -11.86 -9.77 3.02
N LEU A 199 -11.21 -8.69 2.55
CA LEU A 199 -11.29 -8.22 1.15
C LEU A 199 -10.89 -9.33 0.19
N VAL A 200 -9.70 -9.93 0.38
CA VAL A 200 -9.20 -11.01 -0.47
C VAL A 200 -10.17 -12.19 -0.54
N ARG A 201 -10.73 -12.61 0.60
CA ARG A 201 -11.67 -13.74 0.67
C ARG A 201 -13.03 -13.42 0.05
N LYS A 202 -13.62 -12.28 0.39
CA LYS A 202 -14.98 -11.91 -0.06
C LYS A 202 -15.02 -11.61 -1.56
N GLU A 203 -14.01 -10.91 -2.06
CA GLU A 203 -13.90 -10.59 -3.49
C GLU A 203 -13.26 -11.72 -4.32
N LYS A 204 -12.87 -12.83 -3.67
CA LYS A 204 -12.22 -13.98 -4.32
C LYS A 204 -11.02 -13.55 -5.17
N ILE A 205 -10.13 -12.76 -4.58
CA ILE A 205 -8.95 -12.25 -5.27
C ILE A 205 -8.05 -13.43 -5.68
N ASP A 206 -7.72 -13.49 -6.97
CA ASP A 206 -6.85 -14.49 -7.57
C ASP A 206 -5.36 -14.16 -7.40
N MET A 207 -5.03 -12.88 -7.32
CA MET A 207 -3.65 -12.41 -7.14
C MET A 207 -3.58 -11.12 -6.33
N VAL A 208 -2.68 -11.08 -5.33
CA VAL A 208 -2.31 -9.91 -4.55
C VAL A 208 -0.88 -9.51 -4.88
N VAL A 209 -0.68 -8.22 -5.20
CA VAL A 209 0.65 -7.64 -5.42
C VAL A 209 0.81 -6.43 -4.50
N ASP A 210 1.78 -6.49 -3.59
CA ASP A 210 2.08 -5.44 -2.63
C ASP A 210 3.35 -4.68 -3.02
N LEU A 211 3.24 -3.36 -3.22
CA LEU A 211 4.33 -2.52 -3.72
C LEU A 211 5.06 -1.83 -2.55
N HIS A 212 6.32 -2.23 -2.33
CA HIS A 212 7.22 -1.75 -1.27
C HIS A 212 8.48 -1.11 -1.85
N GLU A 213 9.23 -0.44 -0.98
CA GLU A 213 10.58 -0.01 -1.30
C GLU A 213 11.59 -0.32 -0.21
N ALA A 214 12.84 -0.50 -0.62
CA ALA A 214 13.96 -0.76 0.26
C ALA A 214 15.10 0.23 0.01
N GLY A 215 15.94 0.49 1.02
CA GLY A 215 17.18 1.27 0.84
C GLY A 215 18.03 0.76 -0.33
N THR A 216 18.76 1.65 -1.01
CA THR A 216 19.42 1.35 -2.28
C THR A 216 20.54 0.31 -2.16
N SER A 217 21.14 0.18 -0.98
CA SER A 217 22.15 -0.84 -0.66
C SER A 217 21.57 -2.10 -0.01
N SER A 218 20.25 -2.15 0.22
CA SER A 218 19.58 -3.30 0.78
C SER A 218 19.66 -4.50 -0.16
N ARG A 219 19.77 -5.71 0.42
CA ARG A 219 19.63 -6.96 -0.33
C ARG A 219 18.28 -7.04 -1.04
N LEU A 220 17.26 -6.36 -0.53
CA LEU A 220 15.90 -6.34 -1.09
C LEU A 220 15.72 -5.36 -2.26
N ALA A 221 16.64 -4.42 -2.49
CA ALA A 221 16.48 -3.45 -3.58
C ALA A 221 16.37 -4.13 -4.96
N ASN A 222 15.39 -3.74 -5.80
CA ASN A 222 15.07 -4.38 -7.08
C ASN A 222 14.78 -5.87 -6.91
N MET A 223 13.72 -6.22 -6.18
CA MET A 223 13.38 -7.61 -5.91
C MET A 223 11.89 -7.89 -6.09
N LEU A 224 11.58 -9.01 -6.74
CA LEU A 224 10.28 -9.65 -6.70
C LEU A 224 10.35 -10.78 -5.68
N ILE A 225 9.57 -10.66 -4.60
CA ILE A 225 9.44 -11.69 -3.57
C ILE A 225 8.12 -12.43 -3.76
N CYS A 226 8.22 -13.75 -3.88
CA CYS A 226 7.08 -14.63 -4.11
C CYS A 226 6.75 -15.43 -2.85
N ASN A 227 5.47 -15.71 -2.59
CA ASN A 227 5.16 -16.91 -1.82
C ASN A 227 5.81 -18.12 -2.53
N PRO A 228 6.35 -19.12 -1.80
CA PRO A 228 7.02 -20.28 -2.42
C PRO A 228 6.21 -20.96 -3.52
N LYS A 229 4.87 -21.01 -3.39
CA LYS A 229 3.98 -21.63 -4.38
C LYS A 229 3.90 -20.86 -5.72
N ASN A 230 4.40 -19.63 -5.78
CA ASN A 230 4.33 -18.75 -6.95
C ASN A 230 5.69 -18.53 -7.63
N LEU A 231 6.73 -19.25 -7.20
CA LEU A 231 8.11 -18.99 -7.62
C LEU A 231 8.30 -19.17 -9.14
N GLU A 232 7.61 -20.14 -9.75
CA GLU A 232 7.64 -20.38 -11.20
C GLU A 232 7.16 -19.17 -11.99
N MET A 233 5.99 -18.63 -11.64
CA MET A 233 5.46 -17.41 -12.24
C MET A 233 6.40 -16.22 -12.03
N GLY A 234 6.96 -16.07 -10.83
CA GLY A 234 7.92 -15.02 -10.52
C GLY A 234 9.19 -15.09 -11.38
N ALA A 235 9.69 -16.30 -11.65
CA ALA A 235 10.85 -16.49 -12.52
C ALA A 235 10.59 -16.06 -13.96
N MET A 236 9.43 -16.41 -14.52
CA MET A 236 9.03 -15.98 -15.87
C MET A 236 8.92 -14.45 -15.96
N VAL A 237 8.30 -13.83 -14.97
CA VAL A 237 8.17 -12.36 -14.88
C VAL A 237 9.52 -11.67 -14.83
N VAL A 238 10.43 -12.13 -13.97
CA VAL A 238 11.76 -11.52 -13.82
C VAL A 238 12.59 -11.64 -15.11
N LEU A 239 12.53 -12.79 -15.79
CA LEU A 239 13.22 -12.99 -17.07
C LEU A 239 12.71 -12.02 -18.15
N ASP A 240 11.39 -11.86 -18.27
CA ASP A 240 10.78 -10.94 -19.23
C ASP A 240 11.11 -9.47 -18.93
N LEU A 241 11.07 -9.09 -17.65
CA LEU A 241 11.48 -7.75 -17.23
C LEU A 241 12.95 -7.48 -17.58
N GLU A 242 13.83 -8.48 -17.46
CA GLU A 242 15.23 -8.35 -17.87
C GLU A 242 15.38 -8.10 -19.38
N PHE A 243 14.59 -8.79 -20.22
CA PHE A 243 14.52 -8.50 -21.66
C PHE A 243 13.98 -7.09 -21.97
N GLU A 244 13.11 -6.53 -21.11
CA GLU A 244 12.63 -5.14 -21.17
C GLU A 244 13.65 -4.12 -20.58
N GLY A 245 14.79 -4.59 -20.08
CA GLY A 245 15.85 -3.78 -19.49
C GLY A 245 15.61 -3.36 -18.03
N LEU A 246 14.70 -4.06 -17.34
CA LEU A 246 14.41 -3.91 -15.91
C LEU A 246 14.99 -5.09 -15.13
N GLN A 247 16.17 -4.88 -14.54
CA GLN A 247 16.83 -5.91 -13.74
C GLN A 247 16.19 -6.02 -12.36
N MET A 248 15.52 -7.15 -12.11
CA MET A 248 14.93 -7.50 -10.84
C MET A 248 15.55 -8.82 -10.35
N LYS A 249 15.77 -8.93 -9.04
CA LYS A 249 16.12 -10.21 -8.39
C LYS A 249 14.83 -10.96 -8.07
N LEU A 250 14.92 -12.28 -8.06
CA LEU A 250 13.85 -13.16 -7.59
C LEU A 250 14.21 -13.73 -6.22
N GLU A 251 13.25 -13.76 -5.31
CA GLU A 251 13.38 -14.41 -4.00
C GLU A 251 12.08 -15.13 -3.65
N HIS A 252 12.19 -16.25 -2.94
CA HIS A 252 11.03 -16.88 -2.32
C HIS A 252 10.97 -16.50 -0.84
N SER A 253 9.75 -16.36 -0.33
CA SER A 253 9.54 -16.05 1.08
C SER A 253 9.91 -17.23 1.97
N SER A 254 10.90 -17.04 2.85
CA SER A 254 11.29 -18.04 3.84
C SER A 254 10.15 -18.36 4.81
N GLU A 255 10.07 -19.62 5.27
CA GLU A 255 9.13 -20.06 6.32
C GLU A 255 9.41 -19.41 7.68
N GLU A 256 10.63 -18.91 7.87
CA GLU A 256 11.04 -18.23 9.10
C GLU A 256 10.53 -16.79 9.16
N PHE A 257 10.23 -16.15 8.02
CA PHE A 257 9.82 -14.74 7.96
C PHE A 257 8.29 -14.62 7.83
N ARG A 258 7.62 -14.76 8.98
CA ARG A 258 6.16 -14.64 9.12
C ARG A 258 5.71 -13.19 9.34
N GLY A 259 4.42 -12.93 9.12
CA GLY A 259 3.80 -11.61 9.27
C GLY A 259 3.91 -10.71 8.03
N LEU A 260 4.55 -11.17 6.96
CA LEU A 260 4.76 -10.43 5.71
C LEU A 260 3.62 -10.66 4.71
N SER A 261 3.25 -9.65 3.92
CA SER A 261 2.09 -9.69 3.02
C SER A 261 2.17 -10.81 1.99
N HIS A 262 3.25 -10.86 1.19
CA HIS A 262 3.46 -11.91 0.19
C HIS A 262 3.48 -13.32 0.80
N ARG A 263 3.89 -13.46 2.06
CA ARG A 263 3.89 -14.73 2.77
C ARG A 263 2.49 -15.12 3.19
N GLU A 264 1.86 -14.28 4.00
CA GLU A 264 0.63 -14.62 4.71
C GLU A 264 -0.58 -14.60 3.77
N PHE A 265 -0.64 -13.72 2.75
CA PHE A 265 -1.70 -13.81 1.73
C PHE A 265 -1.61 -15.14 0.99
N GLY A 266 -0.39 -15.57 0.62
CA GLY A 266 -0.19 -16.84 -0.08
C GLY A 266 -0.50 -18.06 0.79
N ASP A 267 -0.26 -17.99 2.10
CA ASP A 267 -0.46 -19.12 3.02
C ASP A 267 -1.93 -19.23 3.51
N HIS A 268 -2.63 -18.11 3.69
CA HIS A 268 -3.97 -18.08 4.31
C HIS A 268 -5.12 -17.74 3.35
N THR A 269 -4.83 -17.70 2.05
CA THR A 269 -5.83 -17.48 0.98
C THR A 269 -5.48 -18.26 -0.29
N ASP A 270 -6.43 -18.38 -1.21
CA ASP A 270 -6.24 -19.01 -2.53
C ASP A 270 -5.53 -18.11 -3.55
N ALA A 271 -5.21 -16.87 -3.17
CA ALA A 271 -4.53 -15.92 -4.03
C ALA A 271 -3.07 -16.33 -4.29
N LEU A 272 -2.59 -16.04 -5.49
CA LEU A 272 -1.17 -15.82 -5.72
C LEU A 272 -0.77 -14.51 -5.00
N ALA A 273 0.44 -14.44 -4.48
CA ALA A 273 0.88 -13.36 -3.61
C ALA A 273 2.34 -13.01 -3.91
N PHE A 274 2.56 -11.72 -4.16
CA PHE A 274 3.83 -11.14 -4.56
C PHE A 274 4.08 -9.84 -3.80
N LEU A 275 5.34 -9.54 -3.55
CA LEU A 275 5.79 -8.23 -3.07
C LEU A 275 6.91 -7.74 -3.98
N VAL A 276 6.85 -6.46 -4.36
CA VAL A 276 7.85 -5.82 -5.22
C VAL A 276 8.61 -4.79 -4.41
N GLU A 277 9.94 -4.78 -4.50
CA GLU A 277 10.82 -3.84 -3.81
C GLU A 277 11.62 -3.00 -4.82
N THR A 278 11.41 -1.68 -4.85
CA THR A 278 12.26 -0.76 -5.62
C THR A 278 13.26 0.00 -4.73
N PRO A 279 14.42 0.44 -5.24
CA PRO A 279 15.47 1.08 -4.45
C PRO A 279 15.12 2.52 -4.09
N ASN A 280 14.75 2.80 -2.84
CA ASN A 280 14.43 4.15 -2.34
C ASN A 280 15.65 4.80 -1.63
N PRO A 281 16.25 5.86 -2.21
CA PRO A 281 17.36 6.58 -1.59
C PRO A 281 17.02 7.17 -0.23
N SER A 282 15.76 7.50 0.02
CA SER A 282 15.33 8.09 1.29
C SER A 282 15.36 7.11 2.45
N GLN A 283 15.47 5.80 2.21
CA GLN A 283 15.64 4.79 3.26
C GLN A 283 17.11 4.48 3.58
N ASN A 284 18.06 5.13 2.91
CA ASN A 284 19.47 4.95 3.22
C ASN A 284 19.83 5.57 4.57
N LYS A 285 20.86 5.02 5.22
CA LYS A 285 21.36 5.54 6.51
C LYS A 285 21.81 7.00 6.45
N ASP A 286 22.28 7.44 5.29
CA ASP A 286 22.78 8.78 5.01
C ASP A 286 21.75 9.67 4.28
N ALA A 287 20.49 9.23 4.19
CA ALA A 287 19.42 9.99 3.56
C ALA A 287 19.25 11.38 4.21
N LYS A 288 19.18 12.42 3.38
CA LYS A 288 19.03 13.82 3.80
C LYS A 288 17.59 14.33 3.69
N SER A 289 16.70 13.53 3.12
CA SER A 289 15.32 13.90 2.82
C SER A 289 14.39 12.71 3.01
N PRO A 290 13.18 12.91 3.55
CA PRO A 290 12.17 11.86 3.74
C PRO A 290 11.65 11.28 2.42
N TYR A 291 11.88 11.98 1.30
CA TYR A 291 11.61 11.47 -0.04
C TYR A 291 12.64 11.96 -1.05
N THR A 292 12.76 11.27 -2.19
CA THR A 292 13.68 11.65 -3.26
C THR A 292 12.99 11.55 -4.63
N ILE A 293 13.07 12.62 -5.43
CA ILE A 293 12.47 12.70 -6.77
C ILE A 293 13.53 12.51 -7.84
N ASP A 294 14.56 13.36 -7.85
CA ASP A 294 15.53 13.46 -8.95
C ASP A 294 16.89 12.80 -8.63
N HIS A 295 16.89 11.67 -7.91
CA HIS A 295 18.15 10.94 -7.67
C HIS A 295 18.77 10.52 -9.01
N PRO A 296 20.09 10.67 -9.23
CA PRO A 296 20.73 10.35 -10.51
C PRO A 296 20.52 8.88 -10.92
N ASP A 297 20.70 7.94 -9.99
CA ASP A 297 20.60 6.50 -10.30
C ASP A 297 19.19 5.91 -10.08
N PHE A 298 18.41 6.53 -9.19
CA PHE A 298 17.15 6.00 -8.66
C PHE A 298 16.04 7.07 -8.67
N PRO A 299 15.82 7.76 -9.80
CA PRO A 299 14.80 8.79 -9.86
C PRO A 299 13.41 8.17 -9.62
N LEU A 300 12.50 8.94 -9.03
CA LEU A 300 11.16 8.47 -8.66
C LEU A 300 10.43 7.83 -9.85
N TRP A 301 10.49 8.44 -11.04
CA TRP A 301 9.82 7.90 -12.23
C TRP A 301 10.27 6.47 -12.55
N LYS A 302 11.55 6.13 -12.37
CA LYS A 302 12.11 4.81 -12.68
C LYS A 302 11.67 3.76 -11.66
N ARG A 303 11.60 4.14 -10.38
CA ARG A 303 11.06 3.30 -9.30
C ARG A 303 9.58 3.00 -9.55
N VAL A 304 8.80 4.03 -9.87
CA VAL A 304 7.37 3.91 -10.20
C VAL A 304 7.15 3.06 -11.45
N TYR A 305 7.92 3.29 -12.51
CA TYR A 305 7.84 2.49 -13.74
C TYR A 305 8.16 1.01 -13.47
N THR A 306 9.15 0.73 -12.62
CA THR A 306 9.52 -0.65 -12.26
C THR A 306 8.38 -1.37 -11.55
N HIS A 307 7.72 -0.72 -10.57
CA HIS A 307 6.50 -1.26 -9.95
C HIS A 307 5.38 -1.49 -10.96
N TYR A 308 5.06 -0.46 -11.75
CA TYR A 308 4.01 -0.47 -12.75
C TYR A 308 4.18 -1.61 -13.76
N ARG A 309 5.39 -1.77 -14.33
CA ARG A 309 5.68 -2.84 -15.29
C ARG A 309 5.72 -4.21 -14.66
N THR A 310 6.27 -4.35 -13.45
CA THR A 310 6.27 -5.64 -12.74
C THR A 310 4.84 -6.11 -12.47
N PHE A 311 3.96 -5.22 -12.03
CA PHE A 311 2.54 -5.54 -11.82
C PHE A 311 1.84 -5.95 -13.12
N LEU A 312 2.07 -5.22 -14.22
CA LEU A 312 1.51 -5.58 -15.52
C LEU A 312 1.98 -6.95 -16.00
N LYS A 313 3.28 -7.24 -15.86
CA LYS A 313 3.85 -8.54 -16.25
C LYS A 313 3.26 -9.69 -15.44
N LEU A 314 3.05 -9.48 -14.13
CA LEU A 314 2.33 -10.43 -13.28
C LEU A 314 0.88 -10.65 -13.78
N CYS A 315 0.19 -9.59 -14.18
CA CYS A 315 -1.16 -9.70 -14.74
C CYS A 315 -1.20 -10.46 -16.08
N GLU A 316 -0.20 -10.25 -16.95
CA GLU A 316 -0.05 -10.93 -18.23
C GLU A 316 0.07 -12.45 -18.05
N TYR A 317 0.87 -12.90 -17.07
CA TYR A 317 1.07 -14.32 -16.77
C TYR A 317 -0.09 -14.97 -16.00
N LEU A 318 -1.01 -14.19 -15.43
CA LEU A 318 -2.04 -14.72 -14.53
C LEU A 318 -2.93 -15.79 -15.20
N GLN A 319 -3.23 -15.62 -16.48
CA GLN A 319 -4.03 -16.56 -17.27
C GLN A 319 -3.41 -17.97 -17.31
N ASP A 320 -2.08 -18.06 -17.38
CA ASP A 320 -1.36 -19.33 -17.49
C ASP A 320 -1.36 -20.09 -16.16
N PHE A 321 -1.40 -19.37 -15.03
CA PHE A 321 -1.33 -19.96 -13.69
C PHE A 321 -2.68 -20.16 -13.01
N LYS A 322 -3.71 -19.36 -13.35
CA LYS A 322 -5.05 -19.43 -12.74
C LYS A 322 -6.15 -19.87 -13.70
N GLY A 323 -5.88 -19.95 -15.00
CA GLY A 323 -6.92 -20.21 -16.01
C GLY A 323 -7.85 -19.03 -16.27
N SER A 324 -7.62 -17.90 -15.60
CA SER A 324 -8.32 -16.63 -15.78
C SER A 324 -7.31 -15.49 -15.72
N GLY A 325 -7.39 -14.55 -16.67
CA GLY A 325 -6.54 -13.37 -16.74
C GLY A 325 -7.29 -12.06 -16.53
N ILE A 326 -6.54 -10.96 -16.49
CA ILE A 326 -7.01 -9.58 -16.46
C ILE A 326 -6.35 -8.80 -17.60
N SER A 327 -7.03 -7.83 -18.20
CA SER A 327 -6.45 -6.98 -19.26
C SER A 327 -6.86 -5.51 -19.12
N PHE A 328 -5.98 -4.63 -19.59
CA PHE A 328 -6.09 -3.19 -19.40
C PHE A 328 -5.95 -2.44 -20.74
N GLU A 329 -6.56 -1.26 -20.79
CA GLU A 329 -6.40 -0.23 -21.82
C GLU A 329 -6.01 1.11 -21.17
N ASN A 330 -5.57 2.07 -22.00
CA ASN A 330 -5.29 3.47 -21.64
C ASN A 330 -4.14 3.66 -20.63
N LEU A 331 -3.23 2.71 -20.53
CA LEU A 331 -2.08 2.80 -19.66
C LEU A 331 -0.90 3.53 -20.36
N PRO A 332 -0.07 4.28 -19.60
CA PRO A 332 1.06 5.02 -20.15
C PRO A 332 2.22 4.11 -20.61
N GLU A 333 2.97 4.62 -21.58
CA GLU A 333 4.17 3.97 -22.12
C GLU A 333 5.42 4.42 -21.37
N ARG A 334 6.53 3.69 -21.51
CA ARG A 334 7.80 4.01 -20.83
C ARG A 334 8.24 5.47 -21.01
N GLU A 335 8.08 6.00 -22.22
CA GLU A 335 8.49 7.36 -22.56
C GLU A 335 7.76 8.42 -21.74
N ASP A 336 6.49 8.17 -21.37
CA ASP A 336 5.72 9.09 -20.53
C ASP A 336 6.34 9.22 -19.14
N PHE A 337 6.87 8.13 -18.57
CA PHE A 337 7.53 8.17 -17.27
C PHE A 337 8.85 8.93 -17.35
N GLU A 338 9.64 8.72 -18.40
CA GLU A 338 10.96 9.32 -18.53
C GLU A 338 10.88 10.83 -18.80
N LYS A 339 9.94 11.27 -19.64
CA LYS A 339 9.87 12.66 -20.13
C LYS A 339 8.78 13.49 -19.46
N ASN A 340 7.69 12.86 -19.04
CA ASN A 340 6.44 13.54 -18.67
C ASN A 340 5.87 13.00 -17.35
N PHE A 341 6.70 12.47 -16.44
CA PHE A 341 6.27 11.70 -15.27
C PHE A 341 5.06 12.29 -14.52
N PHE A 342 5.15 13.55 -14.10
CA PHE A 342 4.08 14.19 -13.34
C PHE A 342 2.84 14.55 -14.19
N MET A 343 2.99 14.63 -15.50
CA MET A 343 1.89 14.87 -16.44
C MET A 343 1.10 13.60 -16.78
N ILE A 344 1.60 12.42 -16.37
CA ILE A 344 0.80 11.18 -16.39
C ILE A 344 -0.42 11.37 -15.49
N TYR A 345 -0.28 11.99 -14.33
CA TYR A 345 -1.37 12.06 -13.35
C TYR A 345 -2.46 13.06 -13.77
N ASN A 346 -3.71 12.77 -13.41
CA ASN A 346 -4.84 13.65 -13.72
C ASN A 346 -4.68 14.99 -13.04
#